data_AF-A0A515A4Q2-F1
#
_entry.id   AF-A0A515A4Q2-F1
#
_cell.length_a   1.000
_cell.length_b   1.000
_cell.length_c   1.000
_cell.angle_alpha   90.00
_cell.angle_beta   90.00
_cell.angle_gamma   90.00
#
_symmetry.space_group_name_H-M   'P 1'
#
loop_
_entity.id
_entity.type
_entity.pdbx_description
1 polymer ?
#
loop_
_entity_poly.entity_id
_entity_poly.type
_entity_poly.pdbx_seq_one_letter_code
_entity_poly.pdbx_strand_id
1 'polypeptide(L)' 'MSKPIYTSIPPTTDNVYWMLKSSDGKTSIYVPRDRDLDRQLKIKFQAEVAARTSIKRKKEYR' A
#
# COMPACT_ATOMS: atom_id res chain seq x y z
N MET A 1 -12.08 -5.39 20.85
CA MET A 1 -10.89 -5.80 20.07
C MET A 1 -10.30 -4.57 19.41
N SER A 2 -9.02 -4.28 19.67
CA SER A 2 -8.32 -3.13 19.08
C SER A 2 -8.13 -3.37 17.58
N LYS A 3 -8.56 -2.42 16.75
CA LYS A 3 -8.32 -2.47 15.31
C LYS A 3 -6.81 -2.38 15.04
N PRO A 4 -6.25 -3.16 14.11
CA PRO A 4 -4.84 -3.01 13.75
C PRO A 4 -4.62 -1.64 13.12
N ILE A 5 -3.58 -0.95 13.59
CA ILE A 5 -3.18 0.35 13.08
C ILE A 5 -2.12 0.11 12.02
N TYR A 6 -2.46 0.40 10.76
CA TYR A 6 -1.53 0.34 9.65
C TYR A 6 -1.00 1.75 9.36
N THR A 7 0.32 1.87 9.22
CA THR A 7 0.99 3.11 8.82
C THR A 7 1.45 3.09 7.36
N SER A 8 1.52 1.90 6.76
CA SER A 8 1.87 1.64 5.36
C SER A 8 1.02 0.48 4.83
N ILE A 9 1.03 0.27 3.50
CA ILE A 9 0.33 -0.86 2.87
C ILE A 9 1.02 -2.16 3.31
N PRO A 10 0.34 -3.05 4.07
CA PRO A 10 0.95 -4.27 4.57
C PRO A 10 1.11 -5.33 3.47
N PRO A 11 2.00 -6.33 3.64
CA PRO A 11 2.15 -7.42 2.68
C PRO A 11 0.83 -8.18 2.50
N THR A 12 0.63 -8.78 1.33
CA THR A 12 -0.59 -9.55 0.99
C THR A 12 -0.80 -10.80 1.83
N THR A 13 0.17 -11.16 2.68
CA THR A 13 0.07 -12.21 3.69
C THR A 13 -0.70 -11.78 4.96
N ASP A 14 -0.91 -10.48 5.16
CA ASP A 14 -1.69 -9.97 6.29
C ASP A 14 -3.18 -10.16 6.02
N ASN A 15 -3.74 -11.24 6.57
CA ASN A 15 -5.15 -11.60 6.43
C ASN A 15 -6.11 -10.66 7.18
N VAL A 16 -5.60 -9.73 7.98
CA VAL A 16 -6.42 -8.76 8.73
C VAL A 16 -6.68 -7.52 7.87
N TYR A 17 -5.71 -7.10 7.05
CA TYR A 17 -5.93 -6.05 6.05
C TYR A 17 -6.45 -6.61 4.73
N TRP A 18 -5.93 -7.75 4.28
CA TRP A 18 -6.29 -8.36 3.00
C TRP A 18 -7.39 -9.43 3.16
N MET A 19 -8.17 -9.59 2.09
CA MET A 19 -9.21 -10.60 1.96
C MET A 19 -9.00 -11.33 0.63
N LEU A 20 -8.97 -12.66 0.68
CA LEU A 20 -8.96 -13.49 -0.52
C LEU A 20 -10.32 -13.37 -1.22
N LYS A 21 -10.32 -12.83 -2.43
CA LYS A 21 -11.53 -12.68 -3.25
C LYS A 21 -11.74 -13.87 -4.18
N SER A 22 -10.65 -14.37 -4.77
CA SER A 22 -10.69 -15.48 -5.72
C SER A 22 -9.37 -16.22 -5.68
N SER A 23 -9.42 -17.54 -5.81
CA SER A 23 -8.24 -18.37 -5.97
C SER A 23 -8.53 -19.42 -7.03
N ASP A 24 -7.67 -19.50 -8.04
CA ASP A 24 -7.77 -20.48 -9.14
C ASP A 24 -6.70 -21.58 -9.01
N GLY A 25 -6.22 -21.84 -7.78
CA GLY A 25 -5.17 -22.82 -7.48
C GLY A 25 -3.75 -22.42 -7.90
N LYS A 26 -3.58 -21.56 -8.92
CA LYS A 26 -2.28 -20.98 -9.31
C LYS A 26 -2.12 -19.52 -8.90
N THR A 27 -3.19 -18.75 -8.95
CA THR A 27 -3.18 -17.32 -8.64
C THR A 27 -4.25 -17.03 -7.61
N SER A 28 -3.87 -16.27 -6.58
CA SER A 28 -4.79 -15.80 -5.54
C SER A 28 -4.91 -14.28 -5.62
N ILE A 29 -6.14 -13.80 -5.69
CA ILE A 29 -6.47 -12.38 -5.78
C ILE A 29 -6.90 -11.91 -4.40
N TYR A 30 -6.15 -10.96 -3.86
CA TYR A 30 -6.41 -10.33 -2.57
C TYR A 30 -6.91 -8.91 -2.74
N VAL A 31 -7.93 -8.54 -1.96
CA VAL A 31 -8.50 -7.19 -1.92
C VAL A 31 -8.47 -6.64 -0.50
N PRO A 32 -8.32 -5.31 -0.29
CA PRO A 32 -8.36 -4.73 1.05
C PRO A 32 -9.74 -4.92 1.67
N ARG A 33 -9.77 -5.23 2.97
CA ARG A 33 -11.01 -5.31 3.77
C ARG A 33 -11.64 -3.94 3.98
N ASP A 34 -10.81 -2.94 4.26
CA ASP A 34 -11.24 -1.56 4.51
C ASP A 34 -10.75 -0.64 3.38
N ARG A 35 -11.70 -0.17 2.58
CA ARG A 35 -11.43 0.69 1.42
C ARG A 35 -10.99 2.09 1.80
N ASP A 36 -11.48 2.62 2.92
CA ASP A 36 -11.14 3.98 3.33
C ASP A 36 -9.70 4.01 3.85
N LEU A 37 -9.34 3.02 4.66
CA LEU A 37 -7.97 2.82 5.10
C LEU A 37 -7.00 2.60 3.93
N ASP A 38 -7.36 1.78 2.94
CA ASP A 38 -6.56 1.59 1.72
C ASP A 38 -6.26 2.90 1.00
N ARG A 39 -7.29 3.74 0.83
CA ARG A 39 -7.13 5.04 0.19
C ARG A 39 -6.19 5.94 0.99
N GLN A 40 -6.34 6.01 2.31
CA GLN A 40 -5.47 6.81 3.16
C GLN A 40 -4.00 6.35 3.10
N LEU A 41 -3.76 5.04 3.17
CA LEU A 41 -2.43 4.46 3.09
C LEU A 41 -1.77 4.70 1.73
N LYS A 42 -2.52 4.56 0.64
CA LYS A 42 -2.03 4.87 -0.72
C LYS A 42 -1.62 6.33 -0.88
N ILE A 43 -2.44 7.26 -0.37
CA ILE A 43 -2.13 8.69 -0.43
C ILE A 43 -0.84 8.99 0.33
N LYS A 44 -0.69 8.48 1.55
CA LYS A 44 0.54 8.66 2.35
C LYS A 44 1.77 8.09 1.65
N PHE A 45 1.65 6.87 1.11
CA PHE A 45 2.74 6.22 0.40
C PHE A 45 3.16 6.99 -0.85
N GLN A 46 2.19 7.45 -1.66
CA GLN A 46 2.49 8.27 -2.84
C GLN A 46 3.16 9.60 -2.46
N ALA A 47 2.70 10.25 -1.40
CA ALA A 47 3.33 11.48 -0.89
C ALA A 47 4.77 11.23 -0.44
N GLU A 48 5.04 10.14 0.28
CA GLU A 48 6.38 9.75 0.71
C GLU A 48 7.30 9.44 -0.49
N VAL A 49 6.82 8.67 -1.46
CA VAL A 49 7.57 8.37 -2.68
C VAL A 49 7.87 9.64 -3.48
N ALA A 50 6.91 10.55 -3.61
CA ALA A 50 7.11 11.84 -4.26
C ALA A 50 8.14 12.69 -3.53
N ALA A 51 8.10 12.75 -2.19
CA ALA A 51 9.09 13.45 -1.38
C ALA A 51 10.50 12.88 -1.55
N ARG A 52 10.64 11.55 -1.62
CA ARG A 52 11.94 10.88 -1.83
C ARG A 52 12.48 11.05 -3.25
N THR A 53 11.61 11.12 -4.25
CA THR A 53 12.01 11.22 -5.67
C THR A 53 12.21 12.66 -6.14
N SER A 54 11.60 13.66 -5.50
CA SER A 54 11.74 15.08 -5.87
C SER A 54 13.16 15.63 -5.69
N ILE A 55 13.94 15.06 -4.77
CA ILE A 55 15.31 15.51 -4.45
C ILE A 55 16.31 15.19 -5.58
N LYS A 56 16.00 14.23 -6.48
CA LYS A 56 16.95 13.77 -7.52
C LYS A 56 16.91 14.57 -8.84
N ARG A 57 16.03 15.58 -9.01
CA ARG A 57 15.96 16.41 -10.23
C ARG A 57 16.71 17.75 -10.13
N LYS A 58 17.87 17.79 -9.45
CA LYS A 58 18.80 18.94 -9.51
C LYS A 58 20.26 18.48 -9.53
N LYS A 59 20.70 17.86 -10.61
CA LYS A 59 22.09 17.94 -11.12
C LYS A 59 22.24 17.11 -12.39
N GLU A 60 21.94 17.72 -13.52
CA GLU A 60 22.71 17.51 -14.74
C GLU A 60 22.51 18.75 -15.62
N TYR A 61 23.59 19.20 -16.26
CA TYR A 61 23.77 20.48 -16.97
C TYR A 61 24.20 21.69 -16.12
N ARG A 62 25.50 21.73 -15.80
CA ARG A 62 26.37 22.83 -16.23
C ARG A 62 27.81 22.36 -16.36
#